data_AF-W6NGQ9-F1
#
_entry.id   AF-W6NGQ9-F1
#
_cell.length_a   1.000
_cell.length_b   1.000
_cell.length_c   1.000
_cell.angle_alpha   90.00
_cell.angle_beta   90.00
_cell.angle_gamma   90.00
#
_symmetry.space_group_name_H-M   'P 1'
#
loop_
_entity.id
_entity.type
_entity.pdbx_description
1 polymer ?
#
loop_
_entity_poly.entity_id
_entity_poly.type
_entity_poly.pdbx_seq_one_letter_code
_entity_poly.pdbx_strand_id
1 'polypeptide(L)'
;MNISKDDIKKALLEMLDDDGEKREGKKFIFPRNVESSYNLIPGLTGIDAIKYVSIPLLISVVILAIPPYSILGLWIVKALLAVALLAGGFILAIARPVKYRNNIRCVEYLKNILSFYSRQKMFFLKPKKRGEVK
;
A
#
# COMPACT_ATOMS: atom_id res chain seq x y z
N MET A 1 -44.98 50.89 -5.37
CA MET A 1 -43.58 50.47 -5.17
C MET A 1 -42.92 50.55 -6.53
N ASN A 2 -42.16 51.61 -6.80
CA ASN A 2 -41.53 51.82 -8.12
C ASN A 2 -40.26 50.98 -8.18
N ILE A 3 -40.34 49.83 -8.83
CA ILE A 3 -39.18 48.96 -9.03
C ILE A 3 -38.37 49.56 -10.19
N SER A 4 -37.14 49.97 -9.90
CA SER A 4 -36.23 50.52 -10.91
C SER A 4 -35.82 49.42 -11.89
N LYS A 5 -35.59 49.77 -13.16
CA LYS A 5 -35.10 48.82 -14.17
C LYS A 5 -33.77 48.17 -13.75
N ASP A 6 -33.00 48.87 -12.94
CA ASP A 6 -31.72 48.38 -12.42
C ASP A 6 -31.90 47.28 -11.36
N ASP A 7 -32.97 47.36 -10.56
CA ASP A 7 -33.30 46.32 -9.56
C ASP A 7 -33.76 45.04 -10.26
N ILE A 8 -34.53 45.17 -11.34
CA ILE A 8 -34.98 44.03 -12.16
C ILE A 8 -33.79 43.39 -12.86
N LYS A 9 -32.87 44.20 -13.38
CA LYS A 9 -31.65 43.71 -14.04
C LYS A 9 -30.75 42.98 -13.04
N LYS A 10 -30.62 43.48 -11.82
CA LYS A 10 -29.83 42.85 -10.75
C LYS A 10 -30.45 41.53 -10.28
N ALA A 11 -31.77 41.49 -10.10
CA ALA A 11 -32.48 40.26 -9.75
C ALA A 11 -32.41 39.20 -10.86
N LEU A 12 -32.48 39.62 -12.14
CA LEU A 12 -32.31 38.72 -13.28
C LEU A 12 -30.89 38.17 -13.39
N LEU A 13 -29.87 39.00 -13.14
CA LEU A 13 -28.47 38.56 -13.08
C LEU A 13 -28.24 37.54 -11.96
N GLU A 14 -28.82 37.78 -10.78
CA GLU A 14 -28.75 36.87 -9.64
C GLU A 14 -29.51 35.55 -9.90
N MET A 15 -30.65 35.59 -10.60
CA MET A 15 -31.39 34.38 -11.00
C MET A 15 -30.74 33.61 -12.14
N LEU A 16 -29.98 34.28 -13.01
CA LEU A 16 -29.24 33.66 -14.11
C LEU A 16 -27.91 33.05 -13.66
N ASP A 17 -27.56 33.17 -12.36
CA ASP A 17 -26.31 32.66 -11.75
C ASP A 17 -25.06 33.11 -12.55
N ASP A 18 -25.17 34.24 -13.26
CA ASP A 18 -24.17 34.80 -14.18
C ASP A 18 -23.29 35.82 -13.46
N ASP A 19 -22.97 35.52 -12.20
CA ASP A 19 -22.06 36.29 -11.36
C ASP A 19 -20.59 36.08 -11.78
N GLY A 20 -20.28 35.66 -13.01
CA GLY A 20 -18.90 35.44 -13.50
C GLY A 20 -18.08 34.35 -12.77
N GLU A 21 -18.50 33.96 -11.57
CA GLU A 21 -17.95 32.87 -10.77
C GLU A 21 -18.81 31.64 -11.03
N LYS A 22 -18.30 30.74 -11.89
CA LYS A 22 -18.82 29.38 -12.04
C LYS A 22 -18.91 28.76 -10.64
N ARG A 23 -20.11 28.74 -10.05
CA ARG A 23 -20.39 28.02 -8.82
C ARG A 23 -20.26 26.54 -9.15
N GLU A 24 -19.06 26.00 -8.99
CA GLU A 24 -18.81 24.57 -9.17
C GLU A 24 -19.64 23.84 -8.10
N GLY A 25 -20.82 23.36 -8.50
CA GLY A 25 -21.66 22.53 -7.66
C GLY A 25 -20.83 21.39 -7.05
N LYS A 26 -21.14 21.00 -5.81
CA LYS A 26 -20.38 20.00 -5.04
C LYS A 26 -20.01 18.79 -5.90
N LYS A 27 -18.76 18.75 -6.38
CA LYS A 27 -18.24 17.62 -7.15
C LYS A 27 -18.03 16.47 -6.17
N PHE A 28 -18.79 15.40 -6.35
CA PHE A 28 -18.56 14.15 -5.63
C PHE A 28 -17.26 13.53 -6.14
N ILE A 29 -16.16 13.83 -5.43
CA ILE A 29 -14.86 13.22 -5.70
C ILE A 29 -14.82 11.94 -4.87
N PHE A 30 -14.91 10.79 -5.53
CA PHE A 30 -14.63 9.53 -4.87
C PHE A 30 -13.13 9.46 -4.54
N PRO A 31 -12.75 9.38 -3.25
CA PRO A 31 -11.36 9.19 -2.89
C PRO A 31 -10.84 7.90 -3.53
N ARG A 32 -9.75 8.00 -4.30
CA ARG A 32 -9.19 6.89 -5.11
C ARG A 32 -8.50 5.79 -4.29
N ASN A 33 -8.56 5.84 -2.96
CA ASN A 33 -8.02 4.84 -2.05
C ASN A 33 -8.63 5.06 -0.65
N VAL A 34 -9.75 4.40 -0.34
CA VAL A 34 -10.29 4.36 1.03
C VAL A 34 -9.70 3.13 1.71
N GLU A 35 -8.48 3.25 2.22
CA GLU A 35 -7.96 2.22 3.13
C GLU A 35 -8.67 2.40 4.49
N SER A 36 -9.23 1.33 5.05
CA SER A 36 -9.87 1.34 6.37
C SER A 36 -8.87 1.47 7.52
N SER A 37 -7.57 1.45 7.21
CA SER A 37 -6.47 1.32 8.15
C SER A 37 -5.89 2.68 8.52
N TYR A 38 -5.62 2.90 9.81
CA TYR A 38 -4.90 4.09 10.27
C TYR A 38 -3.44 4.04 9.81
N ASN A 39 -3.16 4.75 8.72
CA ASN A 39 -1.83 4.90 8.15
C ASN A 39 -1.01 5.89 8.99
N LEU A 40 0.15 5.47 9.49
CA LEU A 40 1.11 6.37 10.15
C LEU A 40 1.86 7.21 9.09
N ILE A 41 2.11 6.61 7.93
CA ILE A 41 2.72 7.20 6.73
C ILE A 41 1.88 6.69 5.55
N PRO A 42 1.70 7.46 4.45
CA PRO A 42 0.97 6.98 3.27
C PRO A 42 1.41 5.57 2.85
N GLY A 43 0.49 4.60 2.96
CA GLY A 43 0.71 3.20 2.60
C GLY A 43 1.38 2.31 3.66
N LEU A 44 1.60 2.81 4.88
CA LEU A 44 2.11 2.03 6.02
C LEU A 44 1.22 2.20 7.25
N THR A 45 0.46 1.14 7.58
CA THR A 45 -0.23 1.03 8.87
C THR A 45 0.78 0.73 9.96
N GLY A 46 0.56 1.21 11.18
CA GLY A 46 1.40 0.85 12.34
C GLY A 46 1.46 -0.66 12.59
N ILE A 47 0.35 -1.37 12.37
CA ILE A 47 0.28 -2.84 12.47
C ILE A 47 1.21 -3.51 11.44
N ASP A 48 1.28 -2.95 10.23
CA ASP A 48 2.13 -3.49 9.18
C ASP A 48 3.61 -3.27 9.48
N ALA A 49 3.97 -2.09 10.00
CA ALA A 49 5.33 -1.82 10.46
C ALA A 49 5.77 -2.86 11.52
N ILE A 50 4.93 -3.12 12.53
CA ILE A 50 5.21 -4.14 13.55
C ILE A 50 5.36 -5.52 12.91
N LYS A 51 4.43 -5.91 12.04
CA LYS A 51 4.41 -7.23 11.40
C LYS A 51 5.67 -7.50 10.57
N TYR A 52 6.12 -6.51 9.79
CA TYR A 52 7.24 -6.68 8.87
C TYR A 52 8.62 -6.39 9.50
N VAL A 53 8.68 -5.62 10.59
CA VAL A 53 9.95 -5.31 11.29
C VAL A 53 10.24 -6.30 12.43
N SER A 54 9.22 -6.85 13.09
CA SER A 54 9.41 -7.73 14.26
C SER A 54 10.27 -8.97 13.98
N ILE A 55 10.00 -9.69 12.89
CA ILE A 55 10.76 -10.91 12.54
C ILE A 55 12.23 -10.56 12.20
N PRO A 56 12.53 -9.60 11.30
CA PRO A 56 13.90 -9.18 11.05
C PRO A 56 14.63 -8.65 12.30
N LEU A 57 13.93 -7.94 13.18
CA LEU A 57 14.49 -7.46 14.44
C LEU A 57 14.91 -8.61 15.35
N LEU A 58 14.05 -9.60 15.54
CA LEU A 58 14.37 -10.80 16.33
C LEU A 58 15.58 -11.54 15.77
N ILE A 59 15.61 -11.77 14.45
CA ILE A 59 16.73 -12.44 13.79
C ILE A 59 18.03 -11.64 13.97
N SER A 60 17.96 -10.32 13.81
CA SER A 60 19.10 -9.42 13.99
C SER A 60 19.67 -9.46 15.41
N VAL A 61 18.81 -9.49 16.43
CA VAL A 61 19.22 -9.64 17.83
C VAL A 61 19.94 -10.98 18.04
N VAL A 62 19.42 -12.07 17.48
CA VAL A 62 20.06 -13.39 17.56
C VAL A 62 21.45 -13.38 16.92
N ILE A 63 21.61 -12.77 15.74
CA ILE A 63 22.91 -12.67 15.06
C ILE A 63 23.93 -11.90 15.89
N LEU A 64 23.51 -10.80 16.51
CA LEU A 64 24.39 -9.98 17.34
C LEU A 64 24.78 -10.68 18.64
N ALA A 65 23.92 -11.57 19.16
CA ALA A 65 24.16 -12.36 20.37
C ALA A 65 25.02 -13.63 20.13
N ILE A 66 25.43 -13.92 18.89
CA ILE A 66 26.34 -15.04 18.62
C ILE A 66 27.78 -14.58 18.90
N PRO A 67 28.58 -15.25 19.76
CA PRO A 67 29.99 -14.95 19.93
C PRO A 67 30.81 -15.34 18.67
N PRO A 68 32.06 -14.86 18.48
CA PRO A 68 32.89 -14.11 19.43
C PRO A 68 32.62 -12.59 19.40
N TYR A 69 32.82 -11.96 20.54
CA TYR A 69 32.66 -10.51 20.73
C TYR A 69 33.98 -9.74 20.76
N SER A 70 35.11 -10.44 20.81
CA SER A 70 36.45 -9.84 20.90
C SER A 70 36.99 -9.38 19.54
N ILE A 71 36.41 -9.87 18.43
CA ILE A 71 36.91 -9.61 17.08
C ILE A 71 36.08 -8.49 16.44
N LEU A 72 36.67 -7.29 16.33
CA LEU A 72 36.00 -6.11 15.78
C LEU A 72 35.49 -6.33 14.35
N GLY A 73 36.26 -7.00 13.49
CA GLY A 73 35.86 -7.28 12.11
C GLY A 73 34.56 -8.09 12.00
N LEU A 74 34.37 -9.08 12.87
CA LEU A 74 33.15 -9.88 12.90
C LEU A 74 31.95 -9.08 13.42
N TRP A 75 32.17 -8.14 14.35
CA TRP A 75 31.11 -7.22 14.80
C TRP A 75 30.59 -6.33 13.67
N ILE A 76 31.50 -5.79 12.84
CA ILE A 76 31.12 -4.97 11.69
C ILE A 76 30.24 -5.79 10.73
N VAL A 77 30.63 -7.03 10.43
CA VAL A 77 29.85 -7.91 9.56
C VAL A 77 28.46 -8.21 10.16
N LYS A 78 28.38 -8.51 11.46
CA LYS A 78 27.09 -8.75 12.15
C LYS A 78 26.20 -7.52 12.12
N ALA A 79 26.76 -6.34 12.36
CA ALA A 79 26.04 -5.07 12.31
C ALA A 79 25.50 -4.78 10.91
N LEU A 80 26.32 -4.96 9.87
CA LEU A 80 25.89 -4.81 8.48
C LEU A 80 24.75 -5.80 8.14
N LEU A 81 24.86 -7.05 8.58
CA LEU A 81 23.82 -8.05 8.34
C LEU A 81 22.50 -7.69 9.05
N ALA A 82 22.58 -7.23 10.30
CA ALA A 82 21.43 -6.77 11.08
C ALA A 82 20.74 -5.57 10.41
N VAL A 83 21.51 -4.58 9.98
CA VAL A 83 21.00 -3.40 9.25
C VAL A 83 20.36 -3.82 7.94
N ALA A 84 20.98 -4.72 7.17
CA ALA A 84 20.44 -5.22 5.91
C ALA A 84 19.11 -5.97 6.11
N LEU A 85 18.99 -6.79 7.17
CA LEU A 85 17.75 -7.49 7.51
C LEU A 85 16.62 -6.52 7.87
N LEU A 86 16.90 -5.54 8.73
CA LEU A 86 15.94 -4.51 9.11
C LEU A 86 15.51 -3.66 7.92
N ALA A 87 16.45 -3.25 7.08
CA ALA A 87 16.17 -2.52 5.84
C ALA A 87 15.29 -3.35 4.90
N GLY A 88 15.58 -4.65 4.73
CA GLY A 88 14.75 -5.57 3.95
C GLY A 88 13.31 -5.67 4.46
N GLY A 89 13.14 -5.77 5.78
CA GLY A 89 11.80 -5.75 6.42
C GLY A 89 11.03 -4.46 6.14
N PHE A 90 11.69 -3.31 6.26
CA PHE A 90 11.11 -2.00 5.94
C PHE A 90 10.73 -1.87 4.46
N ILE A 91 11.61 -2.31 3.56
CA ILE A 91 11.34 -2.31 2.12
C ILE A 91 10.11 -3.17 1.83
N LEU A 92 9.97 -4.37 2.41
CA LEU A 92 8.79 -5.21 2.20
C LEU A 92 7.49 -4.58 2.71
N ALA A 93 7.57 -3.78 3.77
CA ALA A 93 6.43 -3.09 4.35
C ALA A 93 5.93 -1.93 3.46
N ILE A 94 6.86 -1.19 2.84
CA ILE A 94 6.56 0.05 2.11
C ILE A 94 6.44 -0.19 0.59
N ALA A 95 7.23 -1.11 0.05
CA ALA A 95 7.38 -1.27 -1.40
C ALA A 95 6.06 -1.70 -2.07
N ARG A 96 5.73 -0.96 -3.14
CA ARG A 96 4.60 -1.22 -4.02
C ARG A 96 5.16 -1.60 -5.40
N PRO A 97 5.22 -2.90 -5.75
CA PRO A 97 5.89 -3.35 -6.98
C PRO A 97 5.13 -2.95 -8.26
N VAL A 98 3.84 -2.61 -8.15
CA VAL A 98 3.00 -2.24 -9.30
C VAL A 98 2.70 -0.74 -9.27
N LYS A 99 3.37 0.03 -10.14
CA LYS A 99 3.29 1.51 -10.21
C LYS A 99 1.87 2.07 -10.29
N TYR A 100 0.98 1.39 -11.01
CA TYR A 100 -0.41 1.85 -11.24
C TYR A 100 -1.40 1.36 -10.17
N ARG A 101 -0.94 0.62 -9.15
CA ARG A 101 -1.77 -0.02 -8.14
C ARG A 101 -1.15 0.12 -6.74
N ASN A 102 -1.39 1.28 -6.14
CA ASN A 102 -0.87 1.60 -4.80
C ASN A 102 -1.44 0.72 -3.69
N ASN A 103 -2.57 0.04 -3.92
CA ASN A 103 -3.16 -0.88 -2.95
C ASN A 103 -2.41 -2.23 -2.85
N ILE A 104 -1.69 -2.65 -3.91
CA ILE A 104 -1.04 -3.97 -3.94
C ILE A 104 0.30 -3.90 -3.22
N ARG A 105 0.45 -4.69 -2.15
CA ARG A 105 1.71 -4.77 -1.38
C ARG A 105 2.70 -5.75 -2.02
N CYS A 106 3.99 -5.57 -1.74
CA CYS A 106 5.05 -6.47 -2.22
C CYS A 106 4.79 -7.94 -1.82
N VAL A 107 4.37 -8.17 -0.58
CA VAL A 107 4.10 -9.52 -0.06
C VAL A 107 2.91 -10.18 -0.75
N GLU A 108 1.85 -9.42 -1.01
CA GLU A 108 0.67 -9.93 -1.75
C GLU A 108 1.03 -10.23 -3.20
N TYR A 109 1.83 -9.37 -3.83
CA TYR A 109 2.33 -9.58 -5.18
C TYR A 109 3.14 -10.87 -5.28
N LEU A 110 4.07 -11.11 -4.35
CA LEU A 110 4.85 -12.35 -4.29
C LEU A 110 3.95 -13.57 -4.07
N LYS A 111 2.98 -13.48 -3.15
CA LYS A 111 2.02 -14.56 -2.89
C LYS A 111 1.22 -14.90 -4.15
N ASN A 112 0.79 -13.88 -4.90
CA ASN A 112 0.05 -14.06 -6.14
C ASN A 112 0.92 -14.76 -7.20
N ILE A 113 2.17 -14.32 -7.39
CA ILE A 113 3.12 -14.97 -8.29
C ILE A 113 3.33 -16.44 -7.92
N LEU A 114 3.63 -16.72 -6.65
CA LEU A 114 3.86 -18.08 -6.17
C LEU A 114 2.62 -18.96 -6.38
N SER A 115 1.43 -18.43 -6.11
CA SER A 115 0.17 -19.14 -6.34
C SER A 115 -0.13 -19.35 -7.82
N PHE A 116 0.29 -18.44 -8.70
CA PHE A 116 0.15 -18.58 -10.13
C PHE A 116 1.01 -19.75 -10.64
N TYR A 117 2.28 -19.80 -10.26
CA TYR A 117 3.18 -20.88 -10.64
C TYR A 117 2.74 -22.25 -10.09
N SER A 118 2.22 -22.30 -8.86
CA SER A 118 1.72 -23.56 -8.29
C SER A 118 0.47 -24.08 -9.02
N ARG A 119 -0.43 -23.19 -9.46
CA ARG A 119 -1.63 -23.54 -10.22
C ARG A 119 -1.34 -23.88 -11.68
N GLN A 120 -0.36 -23.23 -12.31
CA GLN A 120 0.02 -23.50 -13.69
C GLN A 120 0.36 -24.99 -13.90
N LYS A 121 0.99 -25.62 -12.91
CA LYS A 121 1.27 -27.07 -12.92
C LYS A 121 0.00 -27.93 -12.95
N MET A 122 -1.11 -27.49 -12.38
CA MET A 122 -2.38 -28.23 -12.39
C MET A 122 -3.11 -28.16 -13.73
N PHE A 123 -2.95 -27.09 -14.50
CA PHE A 123 -3.57 -26.95 -15.82
C PHE A 123 -2.91 -27.84 -16.90
N PHE A 124 -1.69 -28.32 -16.66
CA PHE A 124 -1.00 -29.27 -17.54
C PHE A 124 -1.16 -30.74 -17.12
N LEU A 125 -1.81 -31.00 -15.99
CA LEU A 125 -2.14 -32.38 -15.59
C LEU A 125 -3.36 -32.83 -16.40
N LYS A 126 -3.23 -33.98 -17.07
CA LYS A 126 -4.38 -34.64 -17.70
C LYS A 126 -5.46 -34.85 -16.63
N PRO A 127 -6.72 -34.43 -16.86
CA PRO A 127 -7.77 -34.59 -15.87
C PRO A 127 -7.88 -36.07 -15.47
N LYS A 128 -7.87 -36.36 -14.17
CA LYS A 128 -8.02 -37.74 -13.67
C LYS A 128 -9.38 -38.26 -14.15
N LYS A 129 -9.40 -39.44 -14.78
CA LYS A 129 -10.66 -40.06 -15.20
C LYS A 129 -11.54 -40.24 -13.97
N ARG A 130 -12.74 -39.65 -14.02
CA ARG A 130 -13.74 -39.71 -12.96
C ARG A 130 -14.15 -41.18 -12.79
N GLY A 131 -13.69 -41.85 -11.74
CA GLY A 131 -13.99 -43.27 -11.46
C GLY A 131 -12.81 -44.13 -11.00
N GLU A 132 -11.56 -43.65 -11.11
CA GLU A 132 -10.41 -44.40 -10.58
C GLU A 132 -10.25 -44.15 -9.06
N VAL A 133 -10.85 -45.06 -8.27
CA VAL A 133 -10.58 -45.24 -6.84
C VAL A 133 -9.14 -45.79 -6.70
N LYS A 134 -8.39 -45.27 -5.72
CA LYS A 134 -7.04 -45.75 -5.41
C LYS A 134 -7.09 -47.12 -4.74
#